data_AF-A0A2N6F0X0-F1
#
_entry.id   AF-A0A2N6F0X0-F1
#
_cell.length_a   1.000
_cell.length_b   1.000
_cell.length_c   1.000
_cell.angle_alpha   90.00
_cell.angle_beta   90.00
_cell.angle_gamma   90.00
#
_symmetry.space_group_name_H-M   'P 1'
#
loop_
_entity.id
_entity.type
_entity.pdbx_description
1 polymer ?
#
loop_
_entity_poly.entity_id
_entity_poly.type
_entity_poly.pdbx_seq_one_letter_code
_entity_poly.pdbx_strand_id
1 'polypeptide(L)'
;MSDGQKWEELCRRCGECCFEKKIDAKGVIHTTAVPCRFLDIHSRSCRVYEQRLQLEEDCIQLTPENIAGLDWLPQGCGYRRLLTE
;
A
#
# COMPACT_ATOMS: atom_id res chain seq x y z
N MET A 1 16.62 -14.88 8.84
CA MET A 1 15.58 -13.83 8.68
C MET A 1 15.39 -13.64 7.19
N SER A 2 14.20 -13.94 6.66
CA SER A 2 13.93 -13.83 5.23
C SER A 2 13.82 -12.36 4.81
N ASP A 3 14.30 -12.03 3.60
CA ASP A 3 14.27 -10.68 3.05
C ASP A 3 12.86 -10.07 3.00
N GLY A 4 11.83 -10.90 2.84
CA GLY A 4 10.43 -10.48 2.89
C GLY A 4 9.98 -9.92 4.25
N GLN A 5 10.51 -10.41 5.36
CA GLN A 5 10.13 -9.90 6.68
C GLN A 5 10.71 -8.50 6.92
N LYS A 6 11.98 -8.28 6.54
CA LYS A 6 12.62 -6.96 6.60
C LYS A 6 11.92 -5.94 5.71
N TRP A 7 11.39 -6.39 4.58
CA TRP A 7 10.60 -5.54 3.70
C TRP A 7 9.30 -5.09 4.36
N GLU A 8 8.56 -6.00 4.99
CA GLU A 8 7.32 -5.66 5.69
C GLU A 8 7.53 -4.74 6.90
N GLU A 9 8.72 -4.76 7.53
CA GLU A 9 9.11 -3.84 8.61
C GLU A 9 9.18 -2.37 8.15
N LEU A 10 9.35 -2.11 6.85
CA LEU A 10 9.35 -0.76 6.29
C LEU A 10 7.96 -0.12 6.27
N CYS A 11 6.92 -0.95 6.35
CA CYS A 11 5.56 -0.45 6.33
C CYS A 11 5.26 0.37 7.59
N ARG A 12 5.02 1.67 7.39
CA ARG A 12 4.65 2.59 8.48
C ARG A 12 3.21 2.43 8.98
N ARG A 13 2.46 1.44 8.46
CA ARG A 13 1.04 1.20 8.77
C ARG A 13 0.19 2.47 8.70
N CYS A 14 0.45 3.33 7.69
CA CYS A 14 -0.21 4.62 7.53
C CYS A 14 -1.60 4.56 6.88
N GLY A 15 -1.98 3.40 6.32
CA GLY A 15 -3.30 3.18 5.72
C GLY A 15 -3.52 3.82 4.35
N GLU A 16 -2.57 4.60 3.82
CA GLU A 16 -2.71 5.30 2.54
C GLU A 16 -2.86 4.35 1.34
N CYS A 17 -2.24 3.17 1.42
CA CYS A 17 -2.42 2.10 0.41
C CYS A 17 -3.79 1.40 0.51
N CYS A 18 -4.52 1.54 1.62
CA CYS A 18 -5.80 0.87 1.84
C CYS A 18 -6.99 1.64 1.26
N PHE A 19 -6.80 2.79 0.65
CA PHE A 19 -7.87 3.51 -0.05
C PHE A 19 -8.06 2.96 -1.46
N GLU A 20 -9.28 2.99 -1.97
CA GLU A 20 -9.58 2.53 -3.33
C GLU A 20 -8.75 3.30 -4.36
N LYS A 21 -8.42 2.59 -5.44
CA LYS A 21 -7.65 3.10 -6.57
C LYS A 21 -8.53 3.05 -7.82
N LYS A 22 -8.63 4.18 -8.53
CA LYS A 22 -9.38 4.29 -9.78
C LYS A 22 -8.45 4.64 -10.91
N ILE A 23 -8.59 3.93 -12.02
CA ILE A 23 -7.82 4.19 -13.24
C ILE A 23 -8.64 5.11 -14.13
N ASP A 24 -8.05 6.20 -14.60
CA ASP A 24 -8.70 7.09 -15.56
C ASP A 24 -8.55 6.60 -17.01
N ALA A 25 -9.16 7.33 -17.96
CA ALA A 25 -9.10 6.99 -19.38
C ALA A 25 -7.68 7.03 -19.99
N LYS A 26 -6.70 7.63 -19.30
CA LYS A 26 -5.29 7.70 -19.72
C LYS A 26 -4.43 6.63 -19.05
N GLY A 27 -5.01 5.78 -18.19
CA GLY A 27 -4.29 4.77 -17.44
C GLY A 27 -3.64 5.29 -16.15
N VAL A 28 -3.96 6.51 -15.70
CA VAL A 28 -3.40 7.06 -14.47
C VAL A 28 -4.22 6.57 -13.28
N ILE A 29 -3.52 6.10 -12.24
CA ILE A 29 -4.12 5.61 -11.00
C ILE A 29 -4.33 6.78 -10.03
N HIS A 30 -5.56 6.97 -9.60
CA HIS A 30 -5.98 7.99 -8.63
C HIS A 30 -6.43 7.31 -7.33
N THR A 31 -5.95 7.80 -6.19
CA THR A 31 -6.43 7.38 -4.87
C THR A 31 -7.72 8.12 -4.52
N THR A 32 -8.76 7.39 -4.14
CA THR A 32 -10.03 7.98 -3.71
C THR A 32 -10.06 8.20 -2.19
N ALA A 33 -11.09 8.89 -1.69
CA ALA A 33 -11.34 9.03 -0.26
C ALA A 33 -12.11 7.83 0.35
N VAL A 34 -12.32 6.76 -0.42
CA VAL A 34 -13.05 5.57 0.03
C VAL A 34 -12.06 4.58 0.63
N PRO A 35 -12.17 4.26 1.94
CA PRO A 35 -11.31 3.28 2.58
C PRO A 35 -11.75 1.84 2.24
N CYS A 36 -10.79 0.92 2.17
CA CYS A 36 -11.06 -0.52 2.18
C CYS A 36 -11.83 -0.91 3.45
N ARG A 37 -12.66 -1.94 3.34
CA ARG A 37 -13.43 -2.55 4.43
C ARG A 37 -12.61 -2.94 5.67
N PHE A 38 -11.31 -3.15 5.53
CA PHE A 38 -10.40 -3.53 6.63
C PHE A 38 -9.58 -2.39 7.21
N LEU A 39 -9.67 -1.18 6.64
CA LEU A 39 -8.98 -0.01 7.18
C LEU A 39 -9.69 0.48 8.43
N ASP A 40 -8.95 0.56 9.54
CA ASP A 40 -9.39 1.31 10.70
C ASP A 40 -9.17 2.80 10.47
N ILE A 41 -10.24 3.58 10.29
CA ILE A 41 -10.14 5.03 10.04
C ILE A 41 -9.71 5.83 11.27
N HIS A 42 -9.85 5.28 12.48
CA HIS A 42 -9.47 5.95 13.72
C HIS A 42 -7.97 5.81 13.97
N SER A 43 -7.43 4.59 13.88
CA SER A 43 -6.00 4.33 14.04
C SER A 43 -5.19 4.46 12.74
N ARG A 44 -5.87 4.61 11.59
CA ARG A 44 -5.30 4.62 10.23
C ARG A 44 -4.49 3.37 9.87
N SER A 45 -4.84 2.24 10.47
CA SER A 45 -4.11 0.97 10.30
C SER A 45 -4.99 -0.12 9.70
N CYS A 46 -4.41 -0.97 8.85
CA CYS A 46 -5.10 -2.16 8.36
C CYS A 46 -5.27 -3.17 9.50
N ARG A 47 -6.52 -3.59 9.76
CA ARG A 47 -6.84 -4.56 10.82
C ARG A 47 -6.37 -5.97 10.51
N VAL A 48 -6.17 -6.28 9.24
CA VAL A 48 -5.81 -7.63 8.75
C VAL A 48 -4.50 -7.61 7.98
N TYR A 49 -3.56 -6.75 8.38
CA TYR A 49 -2.32 -6.49 7.62
C TYR A 49 -1.57 -7.75 7.18
N GLU A 50 -1.46 -8.76 8.04
CA GLU A 50 -0.75 -10.01 7.76
C GLU A 50 -1.49 -10.91 6.76
N GLN A 51 -2.82 -10.82 6.71
CA GLN A 51 -3.70 -11.62 5.85
C GLN A 51 -4.33 -10.78 4.73
N ARG A 52 -3.85 -9.56 4.50
CA ARG A 52 -4.48 -8.58 3.61
C ARG A 52 -4.63 -9.09 2.18
N LEU A 53 -3.61 -9.80 1.68
CA LEU A 53 -3.61 -10.38 0.34
C LEU A 53 -4.53 -11.60 0.21
N GLN A 54 -4.93 -12.21 1.34
CA GLN A 54 -5.84 -13.35 1.37
C GLN A 54 -7.30 -12.91 1.52
N LEU A 55 -7.52 -11.80 2.22
CA LEU A 55 -8.85 -11.30 2.57
C LEU A 55 -9.37 -10.20 1.64
N GLU A 56 -8.47 -9.50 0.96
CA GLU A 56 -8.77 -8.42 0.02
C GLU A 56 -8.09 -8.70 -1.31
N GLU A 57 -8.88 -9.02 -2.33
CA GLU A 57 -8.39 -9.40 -3.66
C GLU A 57 -7.77 -8.20 -4.40
N ASP A 58 -8.25 -7.00 -4.11
CA ASP A 58 -7.69 -5.74 -4.65
C ASP A 58 -6.42 -5.29 -3.92
N CYS A 59 -6.04 -5.97 -2.82
CA CYS A 59 -4.84 -5.62 -2.09
C CYS A 59 -3.61 -6.11 -2.84
N ILE A 60 -2.76 -5.17 -3.27
CA ILE A 60 -1.52 -5.53 -3.97
C ILE A 60 -0.38 -5.77 -2.99
N GLN A 61 0.47 -6.75 -3.30
CA GLN A 61 1.74 -6.91 -2.62
C GLN A 61 2.74 -5.88 -3.16
N LEU A 62 3.18 -4.98 -2.28
CA LEU A 62 4.26 -4.05 -2.62
C LEU A 62 5.57 -4.82 -2.62
N THR A 63 6.33 -4.75 -3.72
CA THR A 63 7.65 -5.36 -3.86
C THR A 63 8.66 -4.31 -4.32
N PRO A 64 9.96 -4.49 -4.06
CA PRO A 64 11.00 -3.58 -4.56
C PRO A 64 10.92 -3.33 -6.06
N GLU A 65 10.48 -4.34 -6.82
CA GLU A 65 10.39 -4.31 -8.29
C GLU A 65 9.19 -3.50 -8.79
N ASN A 66 8.03 -3.60 -8.12
CA ASN A 66 6.82 -2.92 -8.59
C ASN A 66 6.69 -1.48 -8.07
N ILE A 67 7.30 -1.17 -6.94
CA ILE A 67 7.07 0.10 -6.26
C ILE A 67 7.56 1.32 -7.04
N ALA A 68 8.54 1.15 -7.92
CA ALA A 68 8.98 2.18 -8.85
C ALA A 68 7.89 2.58 -9.87
N GLY A 69 6.96 1.68 -10.20
CA GLY A 69 5.85 1.93 -11.13
C GLY A 69 4.53 2.33 -10.44
N LEU A 70 4.51 2.44 -9.11
CA LEU A 70 3.31 2.79 -8.34
C LEU A 70 3.30 4.29 -8.01
N ASP A 71 3.05 5.12 -9.02
CA ASP A 71 3.08 6.59 -8.86
C ASP A 71 2.07 7.13 -7.84
N TRP A 72 0.97 6.40 -7.63
CA TRP A 72 -0.07 6.75 -6.65
C TRP A 72 0.38 6.59 -5.20
N LEU A 73 1.51 5.91 -4.92
CA LEU A 73 2.03 5.83 -3.56
C LEU A 73 2.63 7.17 -3.15
N PRO A 74 2.30 7.69 -1.96
CA PRO A 74 2.85 8.96 -1.50
C PRO A 74 4.37 8.87 -1.35
N GLN A 75 5.08 9.98 -1.55
CA GLN A 75 6.53 10.07 -1.32
C GLN A 75 6.92 9.73 0.12
N GLY A 76 6.00 9.93 1.07
CA GLY A 76 6.17 9.50 2.45
C GLY A 76 6.04 7.99 2.69
N CYS A 77 5.68 7.17 1.70
CA CYS A 77 5.52 5.74 1.92
C CYS A 77 6.84 5.10 2.39
N GLY A 78 6.80 4.30 3.46
CA GLY A 78 8.01 3.69 4.03
C GLY A 78 8.76 2.80 3.04
N TYR A 79 8.01 2.10 2.18
CA TYR A 79 8.57 1.32 1.09
C TYR A 79 9.20 2.18 -0.02
N ARG A 80 8.58 3.33 -0.37
CA ARG A 80 9.06 4.22 -1.44
C ARG A 80 10.32 4.97 -1.02
N ARG A 81 10.48 5.25 0.28
CA ARG A 81 11.67 5.91 0.83
C ARG A 81 12.96 5.15 0.51
N LEU A 82 12.96 3.81 0.57
CA LEU A 82 14.14 3.01 0.23
C LEU A 82 14.57 3.10 -1.25
N LEU A 83 13.66 3.47 -2.16
CA LEU A 83 14.03 3.67 -3.57
C LEU A 83 14.66 5.05 -3.83
N THR A 84 14.56 5.96 -2.87
CA THR A 84 14.97 7.37 -3.05
C THR A 84 16.32 7.65 -2.37
N GLU A 85 16.99 6.63 -1.83
CA GLU A 85 18.37 6.66 -1.29
C GLU A 85 19.33 5.90 -2.21
#